data_AF-A0A1V6CUP2-F1
#
_entry.id   AF-A0A1V6CUP2-F1
#
_cell.length_a   1.000
_cell.length_b   1.000
_cell.length_c   1.000
_cell.angle_alpha   90.00
_cell.angle_beta   90.00
_cell.angle_gamma   90.00
#
_symmetry.space_group_name_H-M   'P 1'
#
loop_
_entity.id
_entity.type
_entity.pdbx_description
1 polymer ?
#
loop_
_entity_poly.entity_id
_entity_poly.type
_entity_poly.pdbx_seq_one_letter_code
_entity_poly.pdbx_strand_id
1 'polypeptide(L)'
;MLLTAEDDALAARPSEQFARAWLDLAVVSLLWGMLLGWLWSTCWTFFGDYTGVYLVQVAVVGSVMVLWLVRRPLVAFCSYLSRDVGGRAAAIAAVTIALFMLLLCIRPHDYRELHSPQQWAWLYPLAVQRVLLLMPLWGAWAMIILTQFCRPCERTEPAVAAFARGCGAFTAAALMALPLGLSFVYLHYLGWWRPAVPLAAALLGGLALCRLDGGLTRRALLASNFLTQLAFLVMYLVR
;
A
#
# COMPACT_ATOMS: atom_id res chain seq x y z
N MET A 1 -5.74 3.40 -12.70
CA MET A 1 -7.07 3.95 -13.04
C MET A 1 -7.91 4.23 -11.78
N LEU A 2 -8.25 3.23 -10.96
CA LEU A 2 -9.04 3.45 -9.73
C LEU A 2 -8.30 4.23 -8.61
N LEU A 3 -6.97 4.11 -8.55
CA LEU A 3 -6.11 4.76 -7.55
C LEU A 3 -5.84 6.25 -7.80
N THR A 4 -5.96 6.72 -9.04
CA THR A 4 -5.46 8.05 -9.45
C THR A 4 -6.47 8.92 -10.18
N ALA A 5 -7.51 8.34 -10.80
CA ALA A 5 -8.47 9.09 -11.60
C ALA A 5 -9.41 9.96 -10.76
N GLU A 6 -9.74 11.14 -11.26
CA GLU A 6 -10.77 12.02 -10.68
C GLU A 6 -12.15 11.37 -10.69
N ASP A 7 -12.99 11.75 -9.73
CA ASP A 7 -14.34 11.17 -9.61
C ASP A 7 -15.17 11.41 -10.88
N ASP A 8 -15.04 12.61 -11.47
CA ASP A 8 -15.68 12.97 -12.74
C ASP A 8 -15.16 12.13 -13.92
N ALA A 9 -13.84 11.87 -13.95
CA ALA A 9 -13.21 11.05 -14.98
C ALA A 9 -13.58 9.56 -14.87
N LEU A 10 -13.91 9.08 -13.66
CA LEU A 10 -14.43 7.73 -13.43
C LEU A 10 -15.90 7.62 -13.83
N ALA A 11 -16.70 8.65 -13.53
CA ALA A 11 -18.11 8.71 -13.90
C ALA A 11 -18.32 8.76 -15.43
N ALA A 12 -17.39 9.39 -16.16
CA ALA A 12 -17.45 9.50 -17.61
C ALA A 12 -17.16 8.19 -18.37
N ARG A 13 -16.60 7.16 -17.71
CA ARG A 13 -16.23 5.89 -18.36
C ARG A 13 -17.26 4.79 -18.14
N PRO A 14 -17.43 3.87 -19.12
CA PRO A 14 -18.32 2.72 -18.95
C PRO A 14 -17.91 1.88 -17.74
N SER A 15 -18.84 1.62 -16.83
CA SER A 15 -18.58 0.91 -15.59
C SER A 15 -18.05 -0.52 -15.82
N GLU A 16 -18.42 -1.15 -16.94
CA GLU A 16 -17.97 -2.50 -17.33
C GLU A 16 -16.44 -2.62 -17.49
N GLN A 17 -15.76 -1.53 -17.86
CA GLN A 17 -14.29 -1.52 -17.99
C GLN A 17 -13.59 -1.75 -16.64
N PHE A 18 -14.27 -1.49 -15.52
CA PHE A 18 -13.70 -1.65 -14.19
C PHE A 18 -13.81 -3.08 -13.65
N ALA A 19 -14.53 -3.98 -14.32
CA ALA A 19 -14.65 -5.38 -13.89
C ALA A 19 -13.28 -6.09 -13.85
N ARG A 20 -12.34 -5.73 -14.73
CA ARG A 20 -10.98 -6.28 -14.76
C ARG A 20 -9.92 -5.38 -14.11
N ALA A 21 -10.33 -4.27 -13.49
CA ALA A 21 -9.39 -3.30 -12.93
C ALA A 21 -8.57 -3.83 -11.74
N TRP A 22 -8.90 -5.02 -11.20
CA TRP A 22 -8.08 -5.71 -10.20
C TRP A 22 -6.72 -6.15 -10.77
N LEU A 23 -6.66 -6.50 -12.06
CA LEU A 23 -5.41 -6.90 -12.71
C LEU A 23 -4.51 -5.67 -12.88
N ASP A 24 -5.08 -4.58 -13.40
CA ASP A 24 -4.39 -3.30 -13.51
C ASP A 24 -3.91 -2.80 -12.15
N LEU A 25 -4.72 -2.98 -11.10
CA LEU A 25 -4.36 -2.59 -9.74
C LEU A 25 -3.13 -3.38 -9.24
N ALA A 26 -3.10 -4.70 -9.45
CA ALA A 26 -1.97 -5.54 -9.07
C ALA A 26 -0.70 -5.15 -9.85
N VAL A 27 -0.80 -4.99 -11.17
CA VAL A 27 0.33 -4.61 -12.04
C VAL A 27 0.86 -3.22 -11.68
N VAL A 28 -0.01 -2.22 -11.55
CA VAL A 28 0.39 -0.86 -11.17
C VAL A 28 1.04 -0.85 -9.80
N SER A 29 0.56 -1.65 -8.85
CA SER A 29 1.14 -1.70 -7.51
C SER A 29 2.52 -2.34 -7.49
N LEU A 30 2.73 -3.38 -8.31
CA LEU A 30 4.05 -3.98 -8.51
C LEU A 30 5.03 -2.99 -9.13
N LEU A 31 4.65 -2.37 -10.24
CA LEU A 31 5.47 -1.37 -10.94
C LEU A 31 5.76 -0.16 -10.05
N TRP A 32 4.78 0.25 -9.24
CA TRP A 32 4.95 1.33 -8.27
C TRP A 32 5.99 0.98 -7.21
N GLY A 33 5.89 -0.21 -6.62
CA GLY A 33 6.88 -0.69 -5.67
C GLY A 33 8.30 -0.76 -6.26
N MET A 34 8.42 -1.23 -7.50
CA MET A 34 9.69 -1.25 -8.24
C MET A 34 10.24 0.17 -8.48
N LEU A 35 9.38 1.12 -8.87
CA LEU A 35 9.78 2.52 -9.09
C LEU A 35 10.26 3.17 -7.78
N LEU A 36 9.58 2.94 -6.66
CA LEU A 36 10.01 3.46 -5.36
C LEU A 36 11.37 2.88 -4.95
N GLY A 37 11.58 1.58 -5.17
CA GLY A 37 12.86 0.93 -4.94
C GLY A 37 13.98 1.47 -5.85
N TRP A 38 13.67 1.70 -7.13
CA TRP A 38 14.60 2.32 -8.07
C TRP A 38 14.97 3.74 -7.65
N LEU A 39 13.98 4.60 -7.35
CA LEU A 39 14.19 5.97 -6.86
C LEU A 39 15.06 6.00 -5.61
N TRP A 40 14.80 5.12 -4.65
CA TRP A 40 15.62 4.98 -3.45
C TRP A 40 17.08 4.69 -3.80
N SER A 41 17.29 3.73 -4.71
CA SER A 41 18.62 3.28 -5.14
C SER A 41 19.35 4.37 -5.90
N THR A 42 18.68 5.08 -6.80
CA THR A 42 19.23 6.21 -7.53
C THR A 42 19.65 7.31 -6.57
N CYS A 43 18.81 7.66 -5.60
CA CYS A 43 19.16 8.64 -4.57
C CYS A 43 20.34 8.16 -3.71
N TRP A 44 20.43 6.86 -3.40
CA TRP A 44 21.60 6.29 -2.73
C TRP A 44 22.88 6.41 -3.57
N THR A 45 22.85 6.09 -4.86
CA THR A 45 24.02 6.20 -5.73
C THR A 45 24.55 7.64 -5.83
N PHE A 46 23.67 8.65 -5.83
CA PHE A 46 24.10 10.05 -5.97
C PHE A 46 24.42 10.75 -4.65
N PHE A 47 23.78 10.36 -3.54
CA PHE A 47 23.84 11.10 -2.27
C PHE A 47 24.27 10.25 -1.06
N GLY A 48 24.41 8.93 -1.21
CA GLY A 48 24.51 7.93 -0.13
C GLY A 48 25.75 8.03 0.76
N ASP A 49 26.84 8.65 0.28
CA ASP A 49 28.10 8.70 1.03
C ASP A 49 28.27 9.94 1.93
N TYR A 50 27.42 10.97 1.82
CA TYR A 50 27.75 12.27 2.42
C TYR A 50 27.32 12.47 3.88
N THR A 51 26.34 11.74 4.41
CA THR A 51 25.74 12.08 5.72
C THR A 51 25.36 10.93 6.64
N GLY A 52 25.39 9.67 6.21
CA GLY A 52 24.98 8.51 7.04
C GLY A 52 23.49 8.48 7.42
N VAL A 53 22.71 9.51 7.06
CA VAL A 53 21.27 9.59 7.28
C VAL A 53 20.56 9.60 5.93
N TYR A 54 19.56 8.73 5.77
CA TYR A 54 18.81 8.52 4.53
C TYR A 54 17.83 9.67 4.18
N LEU A 55 18.13 10.91 4.58
CA LEU A 55 17.22 12.06 4.49
C LEU A 55 16.80 12.34 3.05
N VAL A 56 17.74 12.32 2.10
CA VAL A 56 17.43 12.61 0.69
C VAL A 56 16.56 11.53 0.08
N GLN A 57 16.87 10.26 0.35
CA GLN A 57 16.10 9.11 -0.13
C GLN A 57 14.67 9.16 0.41
N VAL A 58 14.50 9.39 1.71
CA VAL A 58 13.18 9.52 2.33
C VAL A 58 12.44 10.74 1.82
N ALA A 59 13.10 11.89 1.67
CA ALA A 59 12.48 13.09 1.14
C ALA A 59 11.94 12.87 -0.28
N VAL A 60 12.74 12.28 -1.16
CA VAL A 60 12.34 12.00 -2.55
C VAL A 60 11.23 10.96 -2.61
N VAL A 61 11.44 9.78 -2.01
CA VAL A 61 10.49 8.67 -2.06
C VAL A 61 9.19 9.03 -1.35
N GLY A 62 9.28 9.60 -0.15
CA GLY A 62 8.12 10.06 0.62
C GLY A 62 7.32 11.15 -0.11
N SER A 63 8.00 12.12 -0.74
CA SER A 63 7.31 13.15 -1.54
C SER A 63 6.62 12.56 -2.75
N VAL A 64 7.29 11.67 -3.49
CA VAL A 64 6.71 10.98 -4.65
C VAL A 64 5.50 10.12 -4.24
N MET A 65 5.55 9.47 -3.08
CA MET A 65 4.41 8.75 -2.51
C MET A 65 3.22 9.69 -2.25
N VAL A 66 3.44 10.72 -1.43
CA VAL A 66 2.37 11.60 -0.93
C VAL A 66 1.79 12.51 -2.02
N LEU A 67 2.57 12.85 -3.06
CA LEU A 67 2.12 13.71 -4.15
C LEU A 67 1.43 12.94 -5.28
N TRP A 68 1.68 11.63 -5.43
CA TRP A 68 1.18 10.85 -6.56
C TRP A 68 0.21 9.72 -6.14
N LEU A 69 0.62 8.45 -6.27
CA LEU A 69 -0.27 7.29 -6.12
C LEU A 69 -0.83 7.09 -4.70
N VAL A 70 -0.10 7.53 -3.66
CA VAL A 70 -0.52 7.38 -2.25
C VAL A 70 -1.34 8.59 -1.79
N ARG A 71 -1.37 9.68 -2.56
CA ARG A 71 -2.11 10.91 -2.21
C ARG A 71 -3.59 10.65 -1.91
N ARG A 72 -4.31 9.98 -2.82
CA ARG A 72 -5.74 9.72 -2.66
C ARG A 72 -6.04 8.72 -1.54
N PRO A 73 -5.33 7.58 -1.43
CA PRO A 73 -5.40 6.70 -0.26
C PRO A 73 -5.19 7.43 1.07
N LEU A 74 -4.16 8.29 1.16
CA LEU A 74 -3.86 9.08 2.35
C LEU A 74 -4.99 10.05 2.70
N VAL A 75 -5.50 10.81 1.73
CA VAL A 75 -6.60 11.76 1.93
C VAL A 75 -7.89 11.03 2.36
N ALA A 76 -8.18 9.89 1.72
CA ALA A 76 -9.33 9.06 2.07
C ALA A 76 -9.21 8.54 3.51
N PHE A 77 -8.03 8.04 3.91
CA PHE A 77 -7.78 7.61 5.29
C PHE A 77 -7.95 8.77 6.29
N CYS A 78 -7.32 9.92 6.04
CA CYS A 78 -7.37 11.07 6.94
C CYS A 78 -8.77 11.67 7.07
N SER A 79 -9.63 11.50 6.06
CA SER A 79 -11.03 11.94 6.14
C SER A 79 -11.87 11.16 7.16
N TYR A 80 -11.42 9.97 7.60
CA TYR A 80 -12.02 9.25 8.73
C TYR A 80 -11.52 9.75 10.08
N LEU A 81 -10.36 10.40 10.15
CA LEU A 81 -9.80 10.94 11.39
C LEU A 81 -10.43 12.28 11.77
N SER A 82 -10.81 13.10 10.78
CA SER A 82 -11.50 14.36 11.01
C SER A 82 -12.46 14.70 9.88
N ARG A 83 -13.65 15.20 10.27
CA ARG A 83 -14.68 15.70 9.34
C ARG A 83 -14.50 17.18 9.00
N ASP A 84 -13.83 17.93 9.86
CA ASP A 84 -13.57 19.35 9.66
C ASP A 84 -12.41 19.56 8.66
N VAL A 85 -12.46 20.65 7.90
CA VAL A 85 -11.43 20.98 6.89
C VAL A 85 -10.08 21.22 7.56
N GLY A 86 -10.05 21.98 8.64
CA GLY A 86 -8.83 22.26 9.41
C GLY A 86 -8.29 21.01 10.07
N GLY A 87 -9.16 20.24 10.72
CA GLY A 87 -8.79 18.96 11.34
C GLY A 87 -8.26 17.93 10.33
N ARG A 88 -8.84 17.86 9.12
CA ARG A 88 -8.36 16.97 8.06
C ARG A 88 -6.98 17.39 7.53
N ALA A 89 -6.75 18.70 7.36
CA ALA A 89 -5.43 19.21 6.97
C ALA A 89 -4.35 18.86 8.01
N ALA A 90 -4.66 19.04 9.29
CA ALA A 90 -3.78 18.65 10.39
C ALA A 90 -3.51 17.13 10.40
N ALA A 91 -4.54 16.30 10.18
CA ALA A 91 -4.39 14.85 10.09
C ALA A 91 -3.49 14.43 8.92
N ILE A 92 -3.67 15.03 7.73
CA ILE A 92 -2.82 14.76 6.56
C ILE A 92 -1.37 15.12 6.86
N ALA A 93 -1.12 16.29 7.47
CA ALA A 93 0.22 16.71 7.84
C ALA A 93 0.86 15.75 8.85
N ALA A 94 0.13 15.41 9.93
CA ALA A 94 0.62 14.50 10.97
C ALA A 94 0.92 13.10 10.43
N VAL A 95 0.03 12.52 9.61
CA VAL A 95 0.23 11.20 9.00
C VAL A 95 1.36 11.21 7.98
N THR A 96 1.54 12.31 7.25
CA THR A 96 2.67 12.49 6.32
C THR A 96 4.00 12.54 7.08
N ILE A 97 4.08 13.33 8.15
CA ILE A 97 5.27 13.40 9.02
C ILE A 97 5.55 12.01 9.61
N ALA A 98 4.54 11.33 10.13
CA ALA A 98 4.68 9.98 10.66
C ALA A 98 5.22 9.01 9.60
N LEU A 99 4.68 9.04 8.36
CA LEU A 99 5.17 8.22 7.26
C LEU A 99 6.67 8.48 6.98
N PHE A 100 7.09 9.74 6.90
CA PHE A 100 8.49 10.09 6.68
C PHE A 100 9.39 9.61 7.83
N MET A 101 8.94 9.76 9.07
CA MET A 101 9.67 9.25 10.24
C MET A 101 9.79 7.72 10.22
N LEU A 102 8.72 7.01 9.87
CA LEU A 102 8.76 5.56 9.72
C LEU A 102 9.73 5.12 8.61
N LEU A 103 9.77 5.84 7.48
CA LEU A 103 10.73 5.58 6.40
C LEU A 103 12.18 5.81 6.85
N LEU A 104 12.46 6.85 7.64
CA LEU A 104 13.79 7.08 8.23
C LEU A 104 14.21 5.96 9.19
N CYS A 105 13.25 5.34 9.87
CA CYS A 105 13.49 4.23 10.78
C CYS A 105 13.78 2.89 10.08
N ILE A 106 13.59 2.79 8.75
CA ILE A 106 13.95 1.57 8.02
C ILE A 106 15.47 1.45 8.01
N ARG A 107 16.00 0.65 8.94
CA ARG A 107 17.44 0.39 8.99
C ARG A 107 17.85 -0.51 7.82
N PRO A 108 18.99 -0.23 7.15
CA PRO A 108 19.62 -1.20 6.28
C PRO A 108 19.94 -2.42 7.16
N HIS A 109 19.17 -3.51 7.02
CA HIS A 109 19.55 -4.73 7.70
C HIS A 109 20.80 -5.26 7.00
N ASP A 110 21.88 -5.34 7.75
CA ASP A 110 23.14 -5.84 7.24
C ASP A 110 22.94 -7.29 6.79
N TYR A 111 23.21 -7.49 5.51
CA TYR A 111 22.98 -8.72 4.77
C TYR A 111 23.79 -9.92 5.27
N ARG A 112 24.68 -9.70 6.24
CA ARG A 112 25.62 -10.70 6.75
C ARG A 112 24.95 -11.81 7.56
N GLU A 113 23.70 -11.62 8.02
CA GLU A 113 23.03 -12.63 8.86
C GLU A 113 22.14 -13.62 8.07
N LEU A 114 21.75 -13.31 6.83
CA LEU A 114 21.07 -14.28 5.97
C LEU A 114 22.09 -15.16 5.25
N HIS A 115 22.18 -16.41 5.65
CA HIS A 115 22.94 -17.49 4.98
C HIS A 115 22.29 -17.89 3.63
N SER A 116 21.88 -16.93 2.80
CA SER A 116 21.38 -17.24 1.46
C SER A 116 22.56 -17.66 0.58
N PRO A 117 22.47 -18.77 -0.17
CA PRO A 117 23.53 -19.16 -1.08
C PRO A 117 23.81 -18.03 -2.06
N GLN A 118 25.08 -17.61 -2.16
CA GLN A 118 25.55 -16.39 -2.83
C GLN A 118 25.01 -16.21 -4.27
N GLN A 119 24.72 -17.31 -4.95
CA GLN A 119 24.11 -17.37 -6.29
C GLN A 119 22.68 -16.80 -6.37
N TRP A 120 21.95 -16.67 -5.25
CA TRP A 120 20.62 -16.07 -5.16
C TRP A 120 20.65 -14.64 -4.61
N ALA A 121 21.84 -14.07 -4.33
CA ALA A 121 21.95 -12.75 -3.71
C ALA A 121 21.29 -11.64 -4.54
N TRP A 122 21.25 -11.78 -5.87
CA TRP A 122 20.59 -10.84 -6.79
C TRP A 122 19.06 -10.82 -6.66
N LEU A 123 18.44 -11.88 -6.14
CA LEU A 123 16.98 -11.97 -5.93
C LEU A 123 16.50 -11.28 -4.66
N TYR A 124 17.42 -10.86 -3.80
CA TYR A 124 17.11 -10.28 -2.51
C TYR A 124 17.43 -8.77 -2.54
N PRO A 125 16.43 -7.90 -2.78
CA PRO A 125 16.67 -6.46 -2.80
C PRO A 125 17.07 -5.94 -1.40
N LEU A 126 17.54 -4.69 -1.31
CA LEU A 126 17.83 -4.06 -0.01
C LEU A 126 16.59 -4.07 0.90
N ALA A 127 16.80 -4.06 2.22
CA ALA A 127 15.73 -4.04 3.22
C ALA A 127 14.61 -3.03 2.89
N VAL A 128 14.99 -1.79 2.55
CA VAL A 128 14.05 -0.72 2.19
C VAL A 128 13.29 -1.04 0.91
N GLN A 129 13.96 -1.57 -0.12
CA GLN A 129 13.32 -1.91 -1.40
C GLN A 129 12.26 -3.02 -1.22
N ARG A 130 12.52 -4.01 -0.34
CA ARG A 130 11.53 -5.05 -0.01
C ARG A 130 10.25 -4.44 0.58
N VAL A 131 10.42 -3.48 1.50
CA VAL A 131 9.30 -2.79 2.16
C VAL A 131 8.53 -1.93 1.14
N LEU A 132 9.25 -1.13 0.35
CA LEU A 132 8.66 -0.27 -0.68
C LEU A 132 7.95 -1.08 -1.78
N LEU A 133 8.39 -2.31 -2.06
CA LEU A 133 7.73 -3.23 -2.97
C LEU A 133 6.47 -3.88 -2.37
N LEU A 134 6.58 -4.38 -1.14
CA LEU A 134 5.52 -5.14 -0.49
C LEU A 134 4.35 -4.26 -0.02
N MET A 135 4.62 -3.04 0.44
CA MET A 135 3.57 -2.11 0.90
C MET A 135 2.46 -1.94 -0.17
N PRO A 136 2.75 -1.44 -1.40
CA PRO A 136 1.71 -1.28 -2.42
C PRO A 136 0.95 -2.57 -2.75
N LEU A 137 1.65 -3.71 -2.79
CA LEU A 137 1.03 -5.01 -3.08
C LEU A 137 0.02 -5.42 -2.01
N TRP A 138 0.37 -5.25 -0.73
CA TRP A 138 -0.54 -5.47 0.39
C TRP A 138 -1.72 -4.51 0.38
N GLY A 139 -1.49 -3.22 0.07
CA GLY A 139 -2.56 -2.24 -0.07
C GLY A 139 -3.52 -2.56 -1.22
N ALA A 140 -3.00 -2.98 -2.37
CA ALA A 140 -3.79 -3.38 -3.53
C ALA A 140 -4.64 -4.62 -3.23
N TRP A 141 -4.03 -5.62 -2.61
CA TRP A 141 -4.75 -6.81 -2.20
C TRP A 141 -5.86 -6.48 -1.19
N ALA A 142 -5.62 -5.58 -0.23
CA ALA A 142 -6.64 -5.12 0.71
C ALA A 142 -7.90 -4.57 0.02
N MET A 143 -7.73 -3.79 -1.05
CA MET A 143 -8.87 -3.29 -1.84
C MET A 143 -9.65 -4.42 -2.51
N ILE A 144 -8.95 -5.44 -3.01
CA ILE A 144 -9.54 -6.56 -3.72
C ILE A 144 -10.29 -7.48 -2.74
N ILE A 145 -9.67 -7.84 -1.62
CA ILE A 145 -10.27 -8.77 -0.68
C ILE A 145 -11.51 -8.18 0.00
N LEU A 146 -11.55 -6.86 0.23
CA LEU A 146 -12.69 -6.20 0.86
C LEU A 146 -13.99 -6.32 0.05
N THR A 147 -13.90 -6.42 -1.28
CA THR A 147 -15.10 -6.57 -2.11
C THR A 147 -15.79 -7.92 -1.88
N GLN A 148 -15.11 -8.89 -1.27
CA GLN A 148 -15.67 -10.19 -0.92
C GLN A 148 -16.43 -10.19 0.41
N PHE A 149 -16.13 -9.22 1.28
CA PHE A 149 -16.70 -9.13 2.62
C PHE A 149 -17.73 -8.00 2.77
N CYS A 150 -17.58 -6.93 1.98
CA CYS A 150 -18.44 -5.75 2.04
C CYS A 150 -19.33 -5.66 0.81
N ARG A 151 -20.63 -5.43 1.02
CA ARG A 151 -21.60 -5.26 -0.07
C ARG A 151 -21.65 -3.81 -0.56
N PRO A 152 -21.92 -3.58 -1.86
CA PRO A 152 -22.34 -2.27 -2.34
C PRO A 152 -23.56 -1.74 -1.55
N CYS A 153 -23.58 -0.43 -1.33
CA CYS A 153 -24.65 0.34 -0.71
C CYS A 153 -25.15 1.43 -1.68
N GLU A 154 -26.15 2.20 -1.28
CA GLU A 154 -26.74 3.28 -2.13
C GLU A 154 -25.71 4.34 -2.55
N ARG A 155 -24.64 4.52 -1.77
CA ARG A 155 -23.56 5.48 -2.03
C ARG A 155 -22.41 4.90 -2.86
N THR A 156 -22.47 3.61 -3.22
CA THR A 156 -21.39 2.96 -3.96
C THR A 156 -21.31 3.50 -5.37
N GLU A 157 -20.12 3.95 -5.75
CA GLU A 157 -19.87 4.45 -7.09
C GLU A 157 -19.99 3.30 -8.12
N PRO A 158 -20.57 3.53 -9.32
CA PRO A 158 -20.77 2.48 -10.33
C PRO A 158 -19.49 1.73 -10.72
N ALA A 159 -18.36 2.42 -10.74
CA ALA A 159 -17.04 1.82 -11.00
C ALA A 159 -16.61 0.85 -9.89
N VAL A 160 -16.92 1.16 -8.62
CA VAL A 160 -16.62 0.30 -7.47
C VAL A 160 -17.54 -0.91 -7.44
N ALA A 161 -18.82 -0.74 -7.76
CA ALA A 161 -19.75 -1.87 -7.90
C ALA A 161 -19.33 -2.81 -9.04
N ALA A 162 -18.89 -2.28 -10.18
CA ALA A 162 -18.36 -3.09 -11.28
C ALA A 162 -17.05 -3.80 -10.91
N PHE A 163 -16.13 -3.11 -10.24
CA PHE A 163 -14.91 -3.71 -9.69
C PHE A 163 -15.21 -4.89 -8.75
N ALA A 164 -16.16 -4.70 -7.82
CA ALA A 164 -16.56 -5.75 -6.88
C ALA A 164 -17.18 -6.97 -7.58
N ARG A 165 -17.98 -6.77 -8.64
CA ARG A 165 -18.57 -7.87 -9.42
C ARG A 165 -17.54 -8.62 -10.27
N GLY A 166 -16.49 -7.93 -10.71
CA GLY A 166 -15.51 -8.49 -11.64
C GLY A 166 -14.36 -9.29 -11.00
N CYS A 167 -14.24 -9.27 -9.67
CA CYS A 167 -13.25 -10.07 -8.93
C CYS A 167 -13.96 -11.10 -8.03
N GLY A 168 -13.78 -12.39 -8.31
CA GLY A 168 -14.30 -13.46 -7.47
C GLY A 168 -13.40 -13.79 -6.28
N ALA A 169 -13.96 -14.48 -5.28
CA ALA A 169 -13.24 -14.88 -4.07
C ALA A 169 -11.98 -15.72 -4.36
N PHE A 170 -12.05 -16.61 -5.35
CA PHE A 170 -10.90 -17.39 -5.78
C PHE A 170 -9.77 -16.51 -6.35
N THR A 171 -10.12 -15.50 -7.16
CA THR A 171 -9.16 -14.55 -7.71
C THR A 171 -8.52 -13.71 -6.61
N ALA A 172 -9.33 -13.23 -5.65
CA ALA A 172 -8.82 -12.48 -4.50
C ALA A 172 -7.86 -13.32 -3.64
N ALA A 173 -8.17 -14.61 -3.43
CA ALA A 173 -7.29 -15.54 -2.74
C ALA A 173 -6.01 -15.84 -3.54
N ALA A 174 -6.12 -16.09 -4.85
CA ALA A 174 -4.97 -16.34 -5.71
C ALA A 174 -4.01 -15.13 -5.75
N LEU A 175 -4.55 -13.91 -5.81
CA LEU A 175 -3.75 -12.68 -5.77
C LEU A 175 -3.08 -12.44 -4.42
N MET A 176 -3.54 -13.09 -3.33
CA MET A 176 -2.86 -13.06 -2.03
C MET A 176 -1.50 -13.78 -2.08
N ALA A 177 -1.37 -14.79 -2.95
CA ALA A 177 -0.15 -15.60 -3.03
C ALA A 177 1.09 -14.75 -3.33
N LEU A 178 0.93 -13.65 -4.08
CA LEU A 178 2.02 -12.75 -4.43
C LEU A 178 2.55 -11.93 -3.24
N PRO A 179 1.76 -11.06 -2.57
CA PRO A 179 2.24 -10.32 -1.40
C PRO A 179 2.63 -11.25 -0.26
N LEU A 180 1.90 -12.36 -0.04
CA LEU A 180 2.23 -13.31 1.02
C LEU A 180 3.53 -14.08 0.72
N GLY A 181 3.67 -14.62 -0.49
CA GLY A 181 4.86 -15.36 -0.92
C GLY A 181 6.11 -14.49 -0.91
N LEU A 182 6.02 -13.27 -1.44
CA LEU A 182 7.12 -12.31 -1.37
C LEU A 182 7.43 -11.91 0.08
N SER A 183 6.42 -11.77 0.95
CA SER A 183 6.67 -11.51 2.38
C SER A 183 7.39 -12.68 3.05
N PHE A 184 7.02 -13.94 2.74
CA PHE A 184 7.75 -15.10 3.25
C PHE A 184 9.19 -15.13 2.75
N VAL A 185 9.43 -14.94 1.46
CA VAL A 185 10.79 -14.93 0.90
C VAL A 185 11.62 -13.81 1.51
N TYR A 186 11.09 -12.57 1.49
CA TYR A 186 11.84 -11.38 1.85
C TYR A 186 11.91 -11.08 3.34
N LEU A 187 10.96 -11.57 4.15
CA LEU A 187 10.83 -11.28 5.57
C LEU A 187 10.85 -12.54 6.46
N HIS A 188 11.23 -13.73 5.96
CA HIS A 188 11.26 -14.95 6.79
C HIS A 188 12.03 -14.77 8.11
N TYR A 189 13.10 -13.96 8.08
CA TYR A 189 13.94 -13.67 9.25
C TYR A 189 13.23 -12.89 10.36
N LEU A 190 12.13 -12.20 10.05
CA LEU A 190 11.35 -11.44 11.03
C LEU A 190 10.30 -12.30 11.77
N GLY A 191 10.12 -13.56 11.37
CA GLY A 191 9.17 -14.49 11.96
C GLY A 191 7.89 -14.67 11.13
N TRP A 192 7.40 -15.90 11.10
CA TRP A 192 6.32 -16.36 10.23
C TRP A 192 4.95 -15.71 10.51
N TRP A 193 4.72 -15.18 11.71
CA TRP A 193 3.45 -14.58 12.11
C TRP A 193 3.27 -13.13 11.62
N ARG A 194 4.36 -12.44 11.25
CA ARG A 194 4.32 -11.01 10.94
C ARG A 194 3.39 -10.59 9.80
N PRO A 195 3.23 -11.37 8.71
CA PRO A 195 2.22 -11.07 7.70
C PRO A 195 0.77 -11.03 8.23
N ALA A 196 0.50 -11.53 9.44
CA ALA A 196 -0.81 -11.41 10.07
C ALA A 196 -1.20 -9.95 10.39
N VAL A 197 -0.24 -9.05 10.59
CA VAL A 197 -0.52 -7.63 10.89
C VAL A 197 -1.14 -6.88 9.70
N PRO A 198 -0.51 -6.83 8.51
CA PRO A 198 -1.16 -6.23 7.34
C PRO A 198 -2.42 -6.99 6.92
N LEU A 199 -2.47 -8.31 7.13
CA LEU A 199 -3.70 -9.09 6.91
C LEU A 199 -4.85 -8.63 7.80
N ALA A 200 -4.60 -8.47 9.11
CA ALA A 200 -5.60 -7.99 10.06
C ALA A 200 -6.02 -6.55 9.75
N ALA A 201 -5.09 -5.68 9.35
CA ALA A 201 -5.40 -4.32 8.92
C ALA A 201 -6.30 -4.29 7.68
N ALA A 202 -6.01 -5.14 6.68
CA ALA A 202 -6.80 -5.26 5.47
C ALA A 202 -8.22 -5.77 5.76
N LEU A 203 -8.35 -6.81 6.58
CA LEU A 203 -9.63 -7.44 6.88
C LEU A 203 -10.41 -6.66 7.93
N LEU A 204 -9.91 -6.58 9.16
CA LEU A 204 -10.63 -5.98 10.28
C LEU A 204 -10.71 -4.45 10.14
N GLY A 205 -9.60 -3.81 9.78
CA GLY A 205 -9.56 -2.36 9.56
C GLY A 205 -10.43 -1.95 8.37
N GLY A 206 -10.30 -2.66 7.25
CA GLY A 206 -11.11 -2.43 6.06
C GLY A 206 -12.62 -2.68 6.28
N LEU A 207 -12.99 -3.75 7.00
CA LEU A 207 -14.37 -4.01 7.42
C LEU A 207 -14.94 -2.87 8.28
N ALA A 208 -14.14 -2.38 9.24
CA ALA A 208 -14.53 -1.25 10.09
C ALA A 208 -14.78 0.02 9.24
N LEU A 209 -13.89 0.32 8.30
CA LEU A 209 -14.05 1.47 7.39
C LEU A 209 -15.31 1.35 6.51
N CYS A 210 -15.59 0.17 5.97
CA CYS A 210 -16.81 -0.05 5.19
C CYS A 210 -18.07 0.09 6.06
N ARG A 211 -18.03 -0.37 7.32
CA ARG A 211 -19.15 -0.17 8.26
C ARG A 211 -19.40 1.31 8.56
N LEU A 212 -18.35 2.12 8.68
CA LEU A 212 -18.48 3.57 8.89
C LEU A 212 -19.16 4.28 7.71
N ASP A 213 -19.01 3.75 6.50
CA ASP A 213 -19.65 4.28 5.28
C ASP A 213 -21.02 3.64 4.98
N GLY A 214 -21.43 2.61 5.73
CA GLY A 214 -22.65 1.84 5.47
C GLY A 214 -22.53 0.82 4.34
N GLY A 215 -21.33 0.56 3.83
CA GLY A 215 -21.06 -0.42 2.78
C GLY A 215 -19.76 -0.16 2.04
N LEU A 216 -19.64 -0.75 0.85
CA LEU A 216 -18.46 -0.63 0.00
C LEU A 216 -18.45 0.72 -0.73
N THR A 217 -17.45 1.56 -0.50
CA THR A 217 -17.27 2.84 -1.22
C THR A 217 -15.83 2.95 -1.73
N ARG A 218 -15.59 3.83 -2.71
CA ARG A 218 -14.23 4.12 -3.17
C ARG A 218 -13.37 4.63 -2.02
N ARG A 219 -13.93 5.47 -1.16
CA ARG A 219 -13.26 6.03 0.01
C ARG A 219 -12.80 4.95 0.97
N ALA A 220 -13.66 3.98 1.31
CA ALA A 220 -13.30 2.87 2.21
C ALA A 220 -12.21 1.98 1.60
N LEU A 221 -12.28 1.70 0.29
CA LEU A 221 -11.24 0.95 -0.42
C LEU A 221 -9.88 1.68 -0.39
N LEU A 222 -9.85 2.97 -0.71
CA LEU A 222 -8.63 3.78 -0.70
C LEU A 222 -8.05 3.94 0.72
N ALA A 223 -8.90 4.14 1.72
CA ALA A 223 -8.46 4.24 3.11
C ALA A 223 -7.91 2.89 3.62
N SER A 224 -8.53 1.77 3.26
CA SER A 224 -8.02 0.44 3.60
C SER A 224 -6.69 0.15 2.91
N ASN A 225 -6.52 0.58 1.65
CA ASN A 225 -5.25 0.48 0.96
C ASN A 225 -4.12 1.15 1.75
N PHE A 226 -4.33 2.41 2.16
CA PHE A 226 -3.33 3.16 2.93
C PHE A 226 -3.11 2.55 4.33
N LEU A 227 -4.18 2.18 5.03
CA LEU A 227 -4.10 1.55 6.35
C LEU A 227 -3.26 0.27 6.32
N THR A 228 -3.47 -0.58 5.33
CA THR A 228 -2.71 -1.82 5.17
C THR A 228 -1.23 -1.54 4.84
N GLN A 229 -0.95 -0.54 3.99
CA GLN A 229 0.42 -0.10 3.74
C GLN A 229 1.11 0.37 5.02
N LEU A 230 0.43 1.21 5.81
CA LEU A 230 0.96 1.73 7.07
C LEU A 230 1.17 0.60 8.09
N ALA A 231 0.22 -0.33 8.21
CA ALA A 231 0.32 -1.49 9.08
C ALA A 231 1.49 -2.40 8.69
N PHE A 232 1.72 -2.60 7.38
CA PHE A 232 2.89 -3.32 6.89
C PHE A 232 4.20 -2.62 7.31
N LEU A 233 4.28 -1.30 7.11
CA LEU A 233 5.46 -0.52 7.48
C LEU A 233 5.73 -0.58 8.99
N VAL A 234 4.70 -0.40 9.82
CA VAL A 234 4.81 -0.53 11.28
C VAL A 234 5.24 -1.93 11.68
N MET A 235 4.63 -2.97 11.10
CA MET A 235 5.00 -4.36 11.35
C MET A 235 6.48 -4.63 11.04
N TYR A 236 7.02 -4.04 9.97
CA TYR A 236 8.42 -4.19 9.61
C TYR A 236 9.34 -3.57 10.67
N LEU A 237 8.91 -2.49 11.33
CA LEU A 237 9.72 -1.72 12.27
C LEU A 237 9.63 -2.21 13.73
N VAL A 238 8.51 -2.82 14.14
CA VAL A 238 8.33 -3.38 15.49
C VAL A 238 9.23 -4.61 15.64
N ARG A 239 10.06 -4.67 16.69
CA ARG A 239 10.91 -5.83 16.99
C ARG A 239 10.24 -6.75 17.98
#